data_AF-A0A2P9F857-F1
#
_entry.id   AF-A0A2P9F857-F1
#
_cell.length_a   1.000
_cell.length_b   1.000
_cell.length_c   1.000
_cell.angle_alpha   90.00
_cell.angle_beta   90.00
_cell.angle_gamma   90.00
#
_symmetry.space_group_name_H-M   'P 1'
#
loop_
_entity.id
_entity.type
_entity.pdbx_description
1 polymer ?
#
loop_
_entity_poly.entity_id
_entity_poly.type
_entity_poly.pdbx_seq_one_letter_code
_entity_poly.pdbx_strand_id
1 'polypeptide(L)'
;MPGIDECLVEAMRLPGALGAAVVDWTSGLALGTVGEAPGGDHETTAAEAAELARLAAEHRAFAPEEGSDWSGADLPVEDLIVSNRDTYHVLRFVRTTFDSSVFLHLWLARSDGNLALARIRLGEMAGRLVLA
;
A
#
# COMPACT_ATOMS: atom_id res chain seq x y z
N MET A 1 16.13 -10.51 -0.15
CA MET A 1 14.78 -9.92 -0.17
C MET A 1 14.45 -9.50 1.25
N PRO A 2 14.01 -8.26 1.50
CA PRO A 2 13.72 -7.77 2.84
C PRO A 2 12.41 -8.38 3.40
N GLY A 3 12.38 -8.56 4.72
CA GLY A 3 11.14 -8.85 5.46
C GLY A 3 10.29 -7.59 5.69
N ILE A 4 9.14 -7.75 6.36
CA ILE A 4 8.19 -6.66 6.64
C ILE A 4 8.87 -5.48 7.36
N ASP A 5 9.60 -5.75 8.45
CA ASP A 5 10.20 -4.69 9.28
C ASP A 5 11.22 -3.85 8.49
N GLU A 6 12.09 -4.49 7.71
CA GLU A 6 13.08 -3.80 6.88
C GLU A 6 12.42 -2.91 5.82
N CYS A 7 11.35 -3.41 5.20
CA CYS A 7 10.56 -2.66 4.22
C CYS A 7 9.91 -1.43 4.83
N LEU A 8 9.34 -1.55 6.04
CA LEU A 8 8.70 -0.45 6.76
C LEU A 8 9.71 0.62 7.18
N VAL A 9 10.89 0.21 7.65
CA VAL A 9 11.99 1.14 7.95
C VAL A 9 12.46 1.86 6.68
N GLU A 10 12.50 1.19 5.52
CA GLU A 10 12.82 1.81 4.24
C GLU A 10 11.76 2.85 3.83
N ALA A 11 10.47 2.54 4.00
CA ALA A 11 9.37 3.44 3.71
C ALA A 11 9.44 4.75 4.54
N MET A 12 9.81 4.65 5.81
CA MET A 12 9.97 5.83 6.69
C MET A 12 11.14 6.74 6.32
N ARG A 13 12.03 6.32 5.42
CA ARG A 13 13.11 7.19 4.89
C ARG A 13 12.63 8.09 3.76
N LEU A 14 11.40 7.90 3.28
CA LEU A 14 10.83 8.76 2.26
C LEU A 14 10.57 10.17 2.84
N PRO A 15 10.89 11.24 2.10
CA PRO A 15 10.55 12.60 2.52
C PRO A 15 9.06 12.72 2.82
N GLY A 16 8.71 13.32 3.96
CA GLY A 16 7.34 13.50 4.42
C GLY A 16 6.63 12.23 4.91
N ALA A 17 7.30 11.09 5.06
CA ALA A 17 6.67 9.89 5.62
C ALA A 17 6.28 10.10 7.09
N LEU A 18 4.99 9.94 7.40
CA LEU A 18 4.43 10.06 8.74
C LEU A 18 4.28 8.70 9.40
N GLY A 19 3.86 7.69 8.62
CA GLY A 19 3.75 6.32 9.05
C GLY A 19 3.58 5.38 7.87
N ALA A 20 3.81 4.09 8.11
CA ALA A 20 3.64 3.05 7.12
C ALA A 20 3.16 1.76 7.76
N ALA A 21 2.44 0.94 6.98
CA ALA A 21 1.97 -0.37 7.40
C ALA A 21 1.99 -1.36 6.25
N VAL A 22 2.08 -2.65 6.59
CA VAL A 22 1.76 -3.76 5.69
C VAL A 22 0.45 -4.34 6.18
N VAL A 23 -0.55 -4.39 5.31
CA VAL A 23 -1.91 -4.75 5.69
C VAL A 23 -2.43 -5.85 4.77
N ASP A 24 -3.08 -6.85 5.35
CA ASP A 24 -3.88 -7.82 4.60
C ASP A 24 -5.25 -7.19 4.29
N TRP A 25 -5.52 -6.92 3.00
CA TRP A 25 -6.78 -6.29 2.57
C TRP A 25 -7.99 -7.23 2.59
N THR A 26 -7.80 -8.54 2.74
CA THR A 26 -8.91 -9.47 2.93
C THR A 26 -9.38 -9.45 4.39
N SER A 27 -8.46 -9.57 5.36
CA SER A 27 -8.81 -9.64 6.79
C SER A 27 -8.86 -8.29 7.52
N GLY A 28 -8.19 -7.26 7.00
CA GLY A 28 -8.02 -5.97 7.66
C GLY A 28 -6.90 -5.95 8.71
N LEU A 29 -6.13 -7.04 8.86
CA LEU A 29 -5.03 -7.08 9.83
C LEU A 29 -3.82 -6.27 9.35
N ALA A 30 -3.29 -5.44 10.25
CA ALA A 30 -1.95 -4.92 10.13
C ALA A 30 -0.94 -6.03 10.46
N LEU A 31 -0.13 -6.41 9.46
CA LEU A 31 0.95 -7.40 9.61
C LEU A 31 2.24 -6.76 10.17
N GLY A 32 2.38 -5.46 10.00
CA GLY A 32 3.45 -4.65 10.59
C GLY A 32 3.17 -3.17 10.41
N THR A 33 3.64 -2.35 11.34
CA THR A 33 3.38 -0.91 11.39
C THR A 33 4.62 -0.16 11.87
N VAL A 34 4.78 1.09 11.44
CA VAL A 34 5.86 1.99 11.90
C VAL A 34 5.41 3.44 11.79
N GLY A 35 5.95 4.30 12.67
CA GLY A 35 5.60 5.71 12.71
C GLY A 35 4.23 5.96 13.33
N GLU A 36 3.58 7.03 12.88
CA GLU A 36 2.27 7.45 13.38
C GLU A 36 1.12 6.91 12.51
N ALA A 37 -0.06 6.76 13.11
CA ALA A 37 -1.29 6.45 12.40
C ALA A 37 -2.20 7.68 12.33
N PRO A 38 -2.95 7.87 11.24
CA PRO A 38 -4.13 8.74 11.25
C PRO A 38 -5.03 8.43 12.45
N GLY A 39 -5.35 9.45 13.25
CA GLY A 39 -6.18 9.26 14.45
C GLY A 39 -5.51 8.52 15.62
N GLY A 40 -4.24 8.13 15.49
CA GLY A 40 -3.44 7.52 16.56
C GLY A 40 -3.67 6.01 16.77
N ASP A 41 -4.39 5.35 15.86
CA ASP A 41 -4.71 3.92 15.93
C ASP A 41 -4.38 3.24 14.60
N HIS A 42 -3.36 2.37 14.62
CA HIS A 42 -2.88 1.67 13.43
C HIS A 42 -3.84 0.57 12.99
N GLU A 43 -4.44 -0.15 13.93
CA GLU A 43 -5.38 -1.23 13.69
C GLU A 43 -6.66 -0.69 13.04
N THR A 44 -7.19 0.42 13.55
CA THR A 44 -8.33 1.09 12.92
C THR A 44 -7.98 1.58 11.52
N THR A 45 -6.81 2.23 11.35
CA THR A 45 -6.35 2.70 10.02
C THR A 45 -6.22 1.55 9.03
N ALA A 46 -5.64 0.43 9.45
CA ALA A 46 -5.44 -0.74 8.60
C ALA A 46 -6.78 -1.35 8.16
N ALA A 47 -7.72 -1.51 9.09
CA ALA A 47 -9.05 -2.05 8.79
C ALA A 47 -9.80 -1.17 7.77
N GLU A 48 -9.80 0.16 7.95
CA GLU A 48 -10.45 1.08 7.02
C GLU A 48 -9.77 1.12 5.65
N ALA A 49 -8.43 1.12 5.62
CA ALA A 49 -7.66 1.09 4.38
C ALA A 49 -7.89 -0.22 3.60
N ALA A 50 -8.03 -1.35 4.31
CA ALA A 50 -8.33 -2.64 3.72
C ALA A 50 -9.68 -2.68 3.01
N GLU A 51 -10.72 -2.05 3.57
CA GLU A 51 -12.03 -1.94 2.90
C GLU A 51 -11.93 -1.20 1.55
N LEU A 52 -11.18 -0.11 1.51
CA LEU A 52 -10.96 0.64 0.26
C LEU A 52 -10.14 -0.18 -0.76
N ALA A 53 -9.09 -0.86 -0.29
CA ALA A 53 -8.28 -1.74 -1.13
C ALA A 53 -9.12 -2.89 -1.72
N ARG A 54 -9.95 -3.54 -0.90
CA ARG A 54 -10.84 -4.62 -1.32
C ARG A 54 -11.83 -4.15 -2.39
N LEU A 55 -12.45 -2.98 -2.19
CA LEU A 55 -13.36 -2.40 -3.18
C LEU A 55 -12.67 -2.19 -4.53
N ALA A 56 -11.44 -1.66 -4.53
CA ALA A 56 -10.70 -1.43 -5.77
C ALA A 56 -10.22 -2.73 -6.43
N ALA A 57 -9.82 -3.72 -5.62
CA ALA A 57 -9.36 -5.02 -6.09
C ALA A 57 -10.47 -5.89 -6.70
N GLU A 58 -11.68 -5.82 -6.16
CA GLU A 58 -12.78 -6.71 -6.57
C GLU A 58 -13.70 -6.09 -7.65
N HIS A 59 -13.74 -4.76 -7.76
CA HIS A 59 -14.72 -4.11 -8.64
C HIS A 59 -14.19 -3.98 -10.09
N ARG A 60 -14.97 -4.51 -11.05
CA ARG A 60 -14.67 -4.46 -12.48
C ARG A 60 -14.55 -3.06 -13.09
N ALA A 61 -14.97 -2.03 -12.35
CA ALA A 61 -14.89 -0.63 -12.80
C ALA A 61 -13.44 -0.16 -12.94
N PHE A 62 -12.52 -0.81 -12.22
CA PHE A 62 -11.10 -0.53 -12.27
C PHE A 62 -10.32 -1.59 -13.03
N ALA A 63 -11.02 -2.61 -13.58
CA ALA A 63 -10.39 -3.64 -14.37
C ALA A 63 -9.81 -3.04 -15.65
N PRO A 64 -8.61 -3.48 -16.04
CA PRO A 64 -7.97 -2.97 -17.24
C PRO A 64 -8.74 -3.42 -18.49
N GLU A 65 -8.63 -2.63 -19.57
CA GLU A 65 -9.31 -2.93 -20.83
C GLU A 65 -8.82 -4.26 -21.45
N GLU A 66 -9.68 -4.88 -22.25
CA GLU A 66 -9.34 -6.10 -22.99
C GLU A 66 -8.14 -5.83 -23.92
N GLY A 67 -7.07 -6.63 -23.76
CA GLY A 67 -5.83 -6.49 -24.54
C GLY A 67 -4.71 -5.68 -23.87
N SER A 68 -4.88 -5.26 -22.62
CA SER A 68 -3.78 -4.76 -21.80
C SER A 68 -2.79 -5.87 -21.41
N ASP A 69 -1.57 -5.49 -21.00
CA ASP A 69 -0.53 -6.42 -20.52
C ASP A 69 -0.86 -7.05 -19.15
N TRP A 70 -2.05 -6.81 -18.59
CA TRP A 70 -2.50 -7.41 -17.34
C TRP A 70 -2.94 -8.85 -17.58
N SER A 71 -2.32 -9.79 -16.87
CA SER A 71 -2.73 -11.19 -16.93
C SER A 71 -4.00 -11.38 -16.07
N GLY A 72 -4.83 -12.37 -16.38
CA GLY A 72 -6.07 -12.64 -15.62
C GLY A 72 -5.87 -13.02 -14.14
N ALA A 73 -4.62 -13.16 -13.69
CA ALA A 73 -4.25 -13.41 -12.30
C ALA A 73 -3.77 -12.14 -11.56
N ASP A 74 -3.55 -11.04 -12.27
CA ASP A 74 -3.14 -9.78 -11.65
C ASP A 74 -4.36 -9.03 -11.09
N LEU A 75 -4.19 -8.39 -9.93
CA LEU A 75 -5.19 -7.49 -9.37
C LEU A 75 -5.47 -6.35 -10.35
N PRO A 76 -6.70 -5.87 -10.54
CA PRO A 76 -6.99 -4.84 -11.55
C PRO A 76 -6.30 -3.48 -11.30
N VAL A 77 -5.77 -3.27 -10.10
CA VAL A 77 -5.22 -2.00 -9.64
C VAL A 77 -3.81 -2.21 -9.11
N GLU A 78 -2.90 -1.29 -9.47
CA GLU A 78 -1.50 -1.33 -9.04
C GLU A 78 -1.30 -0.59 -7.70
N ASP A 79 -1.84 0.62 -7.60
CA ASP A 79 -1.90 1.41 -6.37
C ASP A 79 -3.18 2.27 -6.29
N LEU A 80 -3.54 2.64 -5.07
CA LEU A 80 -4.54 3.66 -4.78
C LEU A 80 -3.88 4.85 -4.11
N ILE A 81 -4.35 6.05 -4.43
CA ILE A 81 -3.89 7.28 -3.80
C ILE A 81 -5.11 8.06 -3.31
N VAL A 82 -5.23 8.21 -2.00
CA VAL A 82 -6.22 9.09 -1.38
C VAL A 82 -5.53 10.39 -1.02
N SER A 83 -5.98 11.49 -1.62
CA SER A 83 -5.46 12.83 -1.34
C SER A 83 -6.42 13.56 -0.42
N ASN A 84 -5.97 13.95 0.76
CA ASN A 84 -6.68 14.92 1.58
C ASN A 84 -5.94 16.27 1.53
N ARG A 85 -6.35 17.24 2.37
CA ARG A 85 -5.82 18.61 2.32
C ARG A 85 -4.30 18.64 2.55
N ASP A 86 -3.81 17.85 3.49
CA ASP A 86 -2.46 17.99 4.04
C ASP A 86 -1.63 16.69 3.92
N THR A 87 -2.25 15.56 3.55
CA THR A 87 -1.57 14.27 3.41
C THR A 87 -2.05 13.48 2.18
N TYR A 88 -1.24 12.51 1.79
CA TYR A 88 -1.59 11.41 0.89
C TYR A 88 -1.61 10.10 1.67
N HIS A 89 -2.56 9.22 1.34
CA HIS A 89 -2.49 7.80 1.67
C HIS A 89 -2.20 7.07 0.37
N VAL A 90 -1.09 6.35 0.32
CA VAL A 90 -0.69 5.54 -0.84
C VAL A 90 -0.80 4.08 -0.44
N LEU A 91 -1.64 3.33 -1.16
CA LEU A 91 -1.85 1.90 -0.96
C LEU A 91 -1.28 1.18 -2.17
N ARG A 92 -0.19 0.43 -1.98
CA ARG A 92 0.52 -0.27 -3.05
C ARG A 92 0.31 -1.78 -2.93
N PHE A 93 -0.39 -2.39 -3.87
CA PHE A 93 -0.58 -3.84 -3.82
C PHE A 93 0.77 -4.57 -3.99
N VAL A 94 0.95 -5.63 -3.21
CA VAL A 94 2.11 -6.50 -3.31
C VAL A 94 1.74 -7.65 -4.23
N ARG A 95 2.42 -7.74 -5.38
CA ARG A 95 2.29 -8.89 -6.27
C ARG A 95 3.16 -10.01 -5.75
N THR A 96 2.57 -11.14 -5.39
CA THR A 96 3.33 -12.35 -5.07
C THR A 96 2.88 -13.50 -5.95
N THR A 97 3.73 -14.50 -6.14
CA THR A 97 3.37 -15.73 -6.86
C THR A 97 2.39 -16.62 -6.08
N PHE A 98 2.18 -16.33 -4.80
CA PHE A 98 1.14 -16.93 -3.97
C PHE A 98 -0.06 -15.98 -3.92
N ASP A 99 -1.24 -16.49 -3.56
CA ASP A 99 -2.46 -15.68 -3.34
C ASP A 99 -2.30 -14.80 -2.09
N SER A 100 -1.36 -13.87 -2.13
CA SER A 100 -1.16 -12.89 -1.07
C SER A 100 -2.10 -11.72 -1.28
N SER A 101 -2.90 -11.45 -0.24
CA SER A 101 -3.84 -10.36 -0.18
C SER A 101 -3.29 -9.16 0.60
N VAL A 102 -2.04 -8.72 0.33
CA VAL A 102 -1.45 -7.60 1.10
C VAL A 102 -1.14 -6.35 0.29
N PHE A 103 -1.08 -5.21 0.98
CA PHE A 103 -0.62 -3.95 0.43
C PHE A 103 0.31 -3.16 1.36
N LEU A 104 1.18 -2.40 0.69
CA LEU A 104 1.95 -1.23 1.10
C LEU A 104 1.12 -0.02 1.52
N HIS A 105 0.87 0.28 2.80
CA HIS A 105 0.30 1.58 3.18
C HIS A 105 1.40 2.58 3.54
N LEU A 106 1.39 3.75 2.92
CA LEU A 106 2.20 4.91 3.32
C LEU A 106 1.29 6.10 3.59
N TRP A 107 1.45 6.72 4.76
CA TRP A 107 0.87 8.02 5.08
C TRP A 107 1.94 9.10 4.92
N LEU A 108 1.69 10.04 4.02
CA LEU A 108 2.69 10.99 3.52
C LEU A 108 2.20 12.43 3.64
N ALA A 109 2.93 13.28 4.35
CA ALA A 109 2.67 14.71 4.42
C ALA A 109 2.86 15.40 3.06
N ARG A 110 1.99 16.36 2.74
CA ARG A 110 2.05 17.13 1.47
C ARG A 110 3.03 18.30 1.54
N SER A 111 3.36 18.77 2.75
CA SER A 111 4.26 19.90 2.98
C SER A 111 5.67 19.66 2.44
N ASP A 112 6.15 18.44 2.60
CA ASP A 112 7.54 18.03 2.41
C ASP A 112 7.65 16.66 1.73
N GLY A 113 6.52 15.99 1.50
CA GLY A 113 6.48 14.70 0.80
C GLY A 113 6.62 14.81 -0.70
N ASN A 114 7.28 13.79 -1.28
CA ASN A 114 7.41 13.63 -2.72
C ASN A 114 6.59 12.42 -3.18
N LEU A 115 5.34 12.64 -3.58
CA LEU A 115 4.42 11.58 -4.00
C LEU A 115 4.98 10.75 -5.16
N ALA A 116 5.62 11.40 -6.15
CA ALA A 116 6.18 10.70 -7.30
C ALA A 116 7.28 9.73 -6.88
N LEU A 117 8.22 10.19 -6.04
CA LEU A 117 9.26 9.34 -5.47
C LEU A 117 8.68 8.23 -4.60
N ALA A 118 7.70 8.55 -3.75
CA ALA A 118 7.06 7.59 -2.87
C ALA A 118 6.45 6.42 -3.65
N ARG A 119 5.72 6.70 -4.75
CA ARG A 119 5.14 5.64 -5.60
C ARG A 119 6.20 4.73 -6.22
N ILE A 120 7.27 5.31 -6.78
CA ILE A 120 8.37 4.53 -7.36
C ILE A 120 8.98 3.61 -6.31
N ARG A 121 9.29 4.16 -5.14
CA ARG A 121 9.95 3.43 -4.05
C ARG A 121 9.04 2.35 -3.45
N LEU A 122 7.76 2.63 -3.24
CA LEU A 122 6.80 1.62 -2.82
C LEU A 122 6.65 0.50 -3.85
N GLY A 123 6.69 0.80 -5.15
CA GLY A 123 6.71 -0.21 -6.20
C GLY A 123 7.95 -1.11 -6.14
N GLU A 124 9.14 -0.53 -5.97
CA GLU A 124 10.40 -1.28 -5.79
C GLU A 124 10.40 -2.13 -4.51
N MET A 125 9.82 -1.64 -3.43
CA MET A 125 9.68 -2.37 -2.16
C MET A 125 8.69 -3.54 -2.31
N ALA A 126 7.51 -3.29 -2.87
CA ALA A 126 6.49 -4.31 -3.10
C ALA A 126 7.01 -5.45 -3.98
N GLY A 127 7.79 -5.16 -5.03
CA GLY A 127 8.37 -6.20 -5.89
C GLY A 127 9.46 -7.05 -5.22
N ARG A 128 10.00 -6.62 -4.08
CA ARG A 128 11.07 -7.34 -3.35
C ARG A 128 10.60 -7.97 -2.04
N LEU A 129 9.41 -7.63 -1.56
CA LEU A 129 8.90 -8.07 -0.26
C LEU A 129 8.71 -9.59 -0.24
N VAL A 130 9.28 -10.26 0.77
CA VAL A 130 8.96 -11.65 1.09
C VAL A 130 7.99 -11.68 2.24
N LEU A 131 6.88 -12.39 2.03
CA LEU A 131 5.99 -12.80 3.10
C LEU A 131 6.42 -14.23 3.45
N ALA A 132 7.03 -14.39 4.63
CA ALA A 132 7.53 -15.66 5.14
C ALA A 132 6.45 -16.42 5.89
#